data_AF-A0A6G0SGM6-F1
#
_entry.id   AF-A0A6G0SGM6-F1
#
_cell.length_a   1.000
_cell.length_b   1.000
_cell.length_c   1.000
_cell.angle_alpha   90.00
_cell.angle_beta   90.00
_cell.angle_gamma   90.00
#
_symmetry.space_group_name_H-M   'P 1'
#
loop_
_entity.id
_entity.type
_entity.pdbx_description
1 polymer ?
#
loop_
_entity_poly.entity_id
_entity_poly.type
_entity_poly.pdbx_seq_one_letter_code
_entity_poly.pdbx_strand_id
1 'polypeptide(L)'
;MARSDCESDYKVFEKELERTKAAAVAYLNGIDKAHWAKYKYQEHFKLPTYGETTSNLAEQANSWIGNECRSAKPLDAFAIYFRKRSELVSGKRQMGVDWLTKRMGAELVPQLSSERKSLVIATEQCKVTPCMEGAYNMIFLGKSKHSGFIHPWRFVDLQARECTCGNW
;
A
#
# COMPACT_ATOMS: atom_id res chain seq x y z
N MET A 1 -9.56 14.22 40.33
CA MET A 1 -10.58 13.16 40.15
C MET A 1 -10.99 13.11 38.68
N ALA A 2 -10.17 12.49 37.81
CA ALA A 2 -10.39 12.42 36.36
C ALA A 2 -10.57 10.95 35.91
N ARG A 3 -11.56 10.27 36.48
CA ARG A 3 -11.80 8.82 36.28
C ARG A 3 -13.02 8.51 35.39
N SER A 4 -13.73 9.50 34.85
CA SER A 4 -15.10 9.27 34.37
C SER A 4 -15.36 9.47 32.88
N ASP A 5 -14.59 10.29 32.15
CA ASP A 5 -15.06 10.76 30.83
C ASP A 5 -14.79 9.75 29.69
N CYS A 6 -13.68 9.00 29.76
CA CYS A 6 -13.32 8.07 28.70
C CYS A 6 -14.16 6.78 28.70
N GLU A 7 -14.59 6.33 29.87
CA GLU A 7 -15.45 5.15 29.99
C GLU A 7 -16.88 5.49 29.56
N SER A 8 -17.36 6.71 29.84
CA SER A 8 -18.65 7.17 29.34
C SER A 8 -18.64 7.31 27.82
N ASP A 9 -17.59 7.89 27.24
CA ASP A 9 -17.49 8.08 25.79
C ASP A 9 -17.35 6.76 25.05
N TYR A 10 -16.56 5.82 25.58
CA TYR A 10 -16.48 4.48 25.03
C TYR A 10 -17.86 3.81 25.00
N LYS A 11 -18.62 3.88 26.10
CA LYS A 11 -19.98 3.31 26.17
C LYS A 11 -20.95 3.96 25.18
N VAL A 12 -20.80 5.26 24.91
CA VAL A 12 -21.60 5.96 23.90
C VAL A 12 -21.25 5.43 22.51
N PHE A 13 -19.96 5.36 22.14
CA PHE A 13 -19.54 4.88 20.82
C PHE A 13 -19.80 3.39 20.62
N GLU A 14 -19.69 2.59 21.68
CA GLU A 14 -20.03 1.17 21.67
C GLU A 14 -21.52 0.99 21.31
N LYS A 15 -22.42 1.75 21.96
CA LYS A 15 -23.86 1.71 21.65
C LYS A 15 -24.19 2.21 20.24
N GLU A 16 -23.52 3.27 19.76
CA GLU A 16 -23.67 3.74 18.39
C GLU A 16 -23.25 2.68 17.37
N LEU A 17 -22.12 2.01 17.61
CA LEU A 17 -21.59 0.98 16.74
C LEU A 17 -22.45 -0.29 16.80
N GLU A 18 -22.94 -0.68 17.97
CA GLU A 18 -23.81 -1.85 18.14
C GLU A 18 -25.08 -1.72 17.28
N ARG A 19 -25.65 -0.52 17.22
CA ARG A 19 -26.84 -0.22 16.42
C ARG A 19 -26.64 -0.46 14.92
N THR A 20 -25.41 -0.34 14.42
CA THR A 20 -25.10 -0.51 12.99
C THR A 20 -24.41 -1.83 12.69
N LYS A 21 -23.58 -2.33 13.60
CA LYS A 21 -22.68 -3.48 13.41
C LYS A 21 -22.37 -4.19 14.74
N ALA A 22 -23.37 -4.91 15.28
CA ALA A 22 -23.23 -5.68 16.52
C ALA A 22 -22.03 -6.68 16.53
N ALA A 23 -21.74 -7.33 15.39
CA ALA A 23 -20.61 -8.25 15.28
C ALA A 23 -19.24 -7.57 15.49
N ALA A 24 -19.11 -6.29 15.13
CA ALA A 24 -17.87 -5.53 15.35
C ALA A 24 -17.67 -5.25 16.85
N VAL A 25 -18.74 -4.92 17.58
CA VAL A 25 -18.71 -4.71 19.03
C VAL A 25 -18.31 -5.99 19.77
N ALA A 26 -18.91 -7.13 19.40
CA ALA A 26 -18.58 -8.43 19.99
C ALA A 26 -17.08 -8.77 19.83
N TYR A 27 -16.51 -8.49 18.64
CA TYR A 27 -15.09 -8.68 18.40
C TYR A 27 -14.21 -7.76 19.26
N LEU A 28 -14.56 -6.47 19.32
CA LEU A 28 -13.81 -5.47 20.09
C LEU A 28 -13.80 -5.76 21.60
N ASN A 29 -14.92 -6.26 22.14
CA ASN A 29 -15.02 -6.66 23.54
C ASN A 29 -14.18 -7.90 23.89
N GLY A 30 -13.76 -8.69 22.89
CA GLY A 30 -12.82 -9.79 23.07
C GLY A 30 -11.34 -9.38 23.08
N ILE A 31 -11.02 -8.11 22.80
CA ILE A 31 -9.64 -7.60 22.77
C ILE A 31 -9.31 -6.97 24.12
N ASP A 32 -8.16 -7.36 24.69
CA ASP A 32 -7.65 -6.73 25.91
C ASP A 32 -7.43 -5.23 25.70
N LYS A 33 -8.09 -4.42 26.53
CA LYS A 33 -8.04 -2.96 26.48
C LYS A 33 -6.71 -2.40 26.98
N ALA A 34 -5.86 -3.22 27.61
CA ALA A 34 -4.52 -2.83 28.08
C ALA A 34 -3.61 -2.29 26.96
N HIS A 35 -3.85 -2.68 25.71
CA HIS A 35 -3.03 -2.27 24.55
C HIS A 35 -3.62 -1.09 23.76
N TRP A 36 -4.73 -0.52 24.22
CA TRP A 36 -5.38 0.55 23.50
C TRP A 36 -4.62 1.85 23.78
N ALA A 37 -3.96 2.38 22.75
CA ALA A 37 -3.07 3.53 22.85
C ALA A 37 -3.69 4.72 23.61
N LYS A 38 -4.98 4.99 23.41
CA LYS A 38 -5.70 6.07 24.11
C LYS A 38 -5.88 5.80 25.62
N TYR A 39 -6.20 4.57 26.01
CA TYR A 39 -6.31 4.20 27.43
C TYR A 39 -4.95 4.26 28.13
N LYS A 40 -3.89 3.78 27.48
CA LYS A 40 -2.52 3.88 28.01
C LYS A 40 -2.03 5.33 28.10
N TYR A 41 -2.35 6.16 27.11
CA TYR A 41 -2.02 7.57 27.12
C TYR A 41 -2.76 8.32 28.24
N GLN A 42 -4.06 8.10 28.41
CA GLN A 42 -4.80 8.67 29.55
C GLN A 42 -4.28 8.13 30.89
N GLU A 43 -4.00 6.84 31.00
CA GLU A 43 -3.49 6.23 32.24
C GLU A 43 -2.16 6.87 32.67
N HIS A 44 -1.26 7.12 31.72
CA HIS A 44 0.06 7.69 31.95
C HIS A 44 0.04 9.21 32.13
N PHE A 45 -0.65 9.95 31.24
CA PHE A 45 -0.63 11.42 31.19
C PHE A 45 -1.81 12.09 31.91
N LYS A 46 -2.84 11.33 32.33
CA LYS A 46 -4.07 11.83 32.98
C LYS A 46 -4.84 12.89 32.19
N LEU A 47 -4.67 12.92 30.87
CA LEU A 47 -5.37 13.83 29.97
C LEU A 47 -6.56 13.12 29.29
N PRO A 48 -7.76 13.72 29.23
CA PRO A 48 -8.87 13.19 28.47
C PRO A 48 -8.59 13.30 26.96
N THR A 49 -8.70 12.18 26.22
CA THR A 49 -8.38 12.10 24.78
C THR A 49 -9.58 11.73 23.90
N TYR A 50 -10.79 11.75 24.47
CA TYR A 50 -12.04 11.55 23.77
C TYR A 50 -12.80 12.88 23.71
N GLY A 51 -13.46 13.15 22.59
CA GLY A 51 -14.27 14.36 22.41
C GLY A 51 -13.51 15.68 22.17
N GLU A 52 -12.23 15.78 22.53
CA GLU A 52 -11.44 16.96 22.14
C GLU A 52 -11.12 16.90 20.64
N THR A 53 -11.93 17.64 19.87
CA THR A 53 -11.49 18.26 18.62
C THR A 53 -10.17 18.94 18.94
N THR A 54 -9.06 18.27 18.64
CA THR A 54 -7.72 18.84 18.78
C THR A 54 -7.77 20.23 18.19
N SER A 55 -7.72 21.23 19.07
CA SER A 55 -7.60 22.64 18.77
C SER A 55 -6.84 22.81 17.47
N ASN A 56 -7.56 23.21 16.43
CA ASN A 56 -7.26 24.04 15.26
C ASN A 56 -5.89 23.88 14.55
N LEU A 57 -4.80 23.60 15.27
CA LEU A 57 -3.48 23.19 14.76
C LEU A 57 -3.48 21.80 14.10
N ALA A 58 -4.39 20.91 14.48
CA ALA A 58 -4.34 19.51 14.05
C ALA A 58 -4.88 19.27 12.64
N GLU A 59 -5.73 20.13 12.10
CA GLU A 59 -6.39 19.85 10.82
C GLU A 59 -5.42 19.98 9.64
N GLN A 60 -4.54 20.99 9.68
CA GLN A 60 -3.47 21.16 8.70
C GLN A 60 -2.38 20.08 8.87
N ALA A 61 -2.02 19.77 10.12
CA ALA A 61 -1.00 18.78 10.47
C ALA A 61 -1.43 17.33 10.19
N ASN A 62 -2.72 17.03 10.17
CA ASN A 62 -3.27 15.68 9.94
C ASN A 62 -3.88 15.52 8.53
N SER A 63 -3.65 16.47 7.62
CA SER A 63 -4.15 16.40 6.24
C SER A 63 -3.67 15.14 5.50
N TRP A 64 -2.45 14.67 5.79
CA TRP A 64 -1.87 13.46 5.21
C TRP A 64 -2.56 12.16 5.63
N ILE A 65 -3.25 12.14 6.77
CA ILE A 65 -3.86 10.92 7.33
C ILE A 65 -5.24 10.63 6.73
N GLY A 66 -5.76 11.55 5.90
CA GLY A 66 -7.09 11.49 5.31
C GLY A 66 -8.21 11.74 6.33
N ASN A 67 -9.38 12.18 5.85
CA ASN A 67 -10.52 12.49 6.73
C ASN A 67 -11.02 11.26 7.51
N GLU A 68 -10.80 10.07 6.97
CA GLU A 68 -11.26 8.79 7.50
C GLU A 68 -10.55 8.37 8.80
N CYS A 69 -9.35 8.88 9.08
CA CYS A 69 -8.55 8.54 10.25
C CYS A 69 -8.49 9.68 11.30
N ARG A 70 -9.34 10.70 11.17
CA ARG A 70 -9.36 11.85 12.09
C ARG A 70 -9.97 11.48 13.46
N SER A 71 -9.09 11.18 14.41
CA SER A 71 -9.12 11.32 15.88
C SER A 71 -10.37 11.02 16.74
N ALA A 72 -11.61 11.20 16.31
CA ALA A 72 -12.77 11.10 17.22
C ALA A 72 -13.32 9.68 17.39
N LYS A 73 -13.20 8.80 16.39
CA LYS A 73 -13.81 7.46 16.40
C LYS A 73 -12.81 6.36 15.99
N PRO A 74 -11.97 5.87 16.91
CA PRO A 74 -10.98 4.83 16.60
C PRO A 74 -11.60 3.55 16.02
N LEU A 75 -12.85 3.24 16.36
CA LEU A 75 -13.56 2.08 15.84
C LEU A 75 -13.90 2.20 14.35
N ASP A 76 -14.21 3.41 13.88
CA ASP A 76 -14.48 3.66 12.46
C ASP A 76 -13.21 3.48 11.62
N ALA A 77 -12.07 3.95 12.12
CA ALA A 77 -10.77 3.73 11.48
C ALA A 77 -10.44 2.24 11.36
N PHE A 78 -10.66 1.45 12.41
CA PHE A 78 -10.51 -0.01 12.34
C PHE A 78 -11.48 -0.66 11.34
N ALA A 79 -12.75 -0.26 11.35
CA ALA A 79 -13.75 -0.77 10.42
C ALA A 79 -13.40 -0.47 8.96
N ILE A 80 -12.91 0.73 8.67
CA ILE A 80 -12.44 1.14 7.35
C ILE A 80 -11.20 0.33 6.94
N TYR A 81 -10.23 0.18 7.84
CA TYR A 81 -9.03 -0.63 7.60
C TYR A 81 -9.39 -2.08 7.24
N PHE A 82 -10.25 -2.73 8.03
CA PHE A 82 -10.68 -4.10 7.75
C PHE A 82 -11.48 -4.21 6.45
N ARG A 83 -12.35 -3.23 6.14
CA ARG A 83 -13.08 -3.18 4.86
C ARG A 83 -12.11 -3.06 3.67
N LYS A 84 -11.17 -2.12 3.72
CA LYS A 84 -10.17 -1.92 2.67
C LYS A 84 -9.28 -3.14 2.48
N ARG A 85 -8.91 -3.81 3.57
CA ARG A 85 -8.17 -5.08 3.52
C ARG A 85 -8.98 -6.18 2.86
N SER A 86 -10.28 -6.29 3.17
CA SER A 86 -11.19 -7.23 2.52
C SER A 86 -11.35 -6.95 1.02
N GLU A 87 -11.52 -5.68 0.64
CA GLU A 87 -11.58 -5.25 -0.77
C GLU A 87 -10.30 -5.63 -1.52
N LEU A 88 -9.13 -5.35 -0.94
CA LEU A 88 -7.82 -5.70 -1.52
C LEU A 88 -7.62 -7.22 -1.65
N VAL A 89 -8.00 -8.00 -0.64
CA VAL A 89 -7.90 -9.46 -0.69
C VAL A 89 -8.83 -10.02 -1.77
N SER A 90 -10.05 -9.51 -1.87
CA SER A 90 -10.99 -9.89 -2.92
C SER A 90 -10.44 -9.56 -4.31
N GLY A 91 -9.92 -8.34 -4.51
CA GLY A 91 -9.29 -7.93 -5.77
C GLY A 91 -8.09 -8.80 -6.15
N LYS A 92 -7.19 -9.09 -5.20
CA LYS A 92 -6.05 -10.00 -5.43
C LYS A 92 -6.49 -11.42 -5.75
N ARG A 93 -7.55 -11.92 -5.10
CA ARG A 93 -8.12 -13.24 -5.40
C ARG A 93 -8.67 -13.27 -6.82
N GLN A 94 -9.41 -12.24 -7.23
CA GLN A 94 -9.94 -12.15 -8.60
C GLN A 94 -8.81 -12.09 -9.63
N MET A 95 -7.76 -11.30 -9.38
CA MET A 95 -6.56 -11.29 -10.23
C MET A 95 -5.91 -12.67 -10.34
N GLY A 96 -5.85 -13.42 -9.24
CA GLY A 96 -5.34 -14.80 -9.23
C GLY A 96 -6.19 -15.75 -10.06
N VAL A 97 -7.52 -15.65 -9.95
CA VAL A 97 -8.47 -16.42 -10.77
C VAL A 97 -8.35 -16.06 -12.25
N ASP A 98 -8.31 -14.77 -12.58
CA ASP A 98 -8.14 -14.30 -13.95
C ASP A 98 -6.81 -14.76 -14.55
N TRP A 99 -5.75 -14.77 -13.74
CA TRP A 99 -4.45 -15.30 -14.14
C TRP A 99 -4.49 -16.80 -14.41
N LEU A 100 -5.08 -17.59 -13.51
CA LEU A 100 -5.27 -19.04 -13.69
C LEU A 100 -6.11 -19.36 -14.93
N THR A 101 -7.14 -18.56 -15.19
CA THR A 101 -8.04 -18.75 -16.34
C THR A 101 -7.34 -18.40 -17.66
N LYS A 102 -6.54 -17.34 -17.69
CA LYS A 102 -5.80 -16.91 -18.90
C LYS A 102 -4.55 -17.77 -19.19
N ARG A 103 -3.97 -18.41 -18.17
CA ARG A 103 -2.71 -19.16 -18.28
C ARG A 103 -2.86 -20.61 -17.80
N MET A 104 -3.93 -21.29 -18.22
CA MET A 104 -4.27 -22.67 -17.85
C MET A 104 -3.03 -23.57 -17.73
N GLY A 105 -2.70 -23.96 -16.49
CA GLY A 105 -1.73 -25.02 -16.19
C GLY A 105 -0.26 -24.61 -16.17
N ALA A 106 0.10 -23.35 -16.40
CA ALA A 106 1.50 -22.94 -16.25
C ALA A 106 1.79 -22.58 -14.79
N GLU A 107 2.77 -23.24 -14.17
CA GLU A 107 3.22 -22.85 -12.84
C GLU A 107 3.90 -21.48 -12.89
N LEU A 108 3.45 -20.56 -12.02
CA LEU A 108 3.95 -19.17 -11.98
C LEU A 108 5.46 -19.10 -11.78
N VAL A 109 6.02 -19.99 -10.95
CA VAL A 109 7.43 -19.97 -10.56
C VAL A 109 8.36 -20.37 -11.72
N PRO A 110 8.16 -21.51 -12.41
CA PRO A 110 8.91 -21.84 -13.63
C PRO A 110 8.79 -20.76 -14.72
N GLN A 111 7.61 -20.16 -14.90
CA GLN A 111 7.43 -19.08 -15.88
C GLN A 111 8.27 -17.84 -15.55
N LEU A 112 8.14 -17.31 -14.34
CA LEU A 112 8.91 -16.14 -13.91
C LEU A 112 10.42 -16.44 -13.91
N SER A 113 10.81 -17.67 -13.61
CA SER A 113 12.21 -18.10 -13.71
C SER A 113 12.71 -18.08 -15.16
N SER A 114 11.91 -18.56 -16.12
CA SER A 114 12.22 -18.54 -17.55
C SER A 114 12.28 -17.11 -18.11
N GLU A 115 11.29 -16.27 -17.77
CA GLU A 115 11.26 -14.85 -18.14
C GLU A 115 12.49 -14.12 -17.58
N ARG A 116 12.83 -14.36 -16.29
CA ARG A 116 14.05 -13.81 -15.67
C ARG A 116 15.30 -14.24 -16.42
N LYS A 117 15.46 -15.53 -16.73
CA LYS A 117 16.62 -16.04 -17.49
C LYS A 117 16.73 -15.34 -18.85
N SER A 118 15.61 -15.17 -19.53
CA SER A 118 15.56 -14.52 -20.84
C SER A 118 15.96 -13.05 -20.75
N LEU A 119 15.47 -12.33 -19.74
CA LEU A 119 15.84 -10.94 -19.47
C LEU A 119 17.32 -10.79 -19.08
N VAL A 120 17.86 -11.70 -18.27
CA VAL A 120 19.29 -11.68 -17.90
C VAL A 120 20.16 -11.82 -19.14
N ILE A 121 19.87 -12.80 -20.01
CA ILE A 121 20.59 -12.99 -21.28
C ILE A 121 20.49 -11.74 -22.16
N ALA A 122 19.29 -11.14 -22.27
CA ALA A 122 19.10 -9.91 -23.04
C ALA A 122 19.89 -8.72 -22.45
N THR A 123 19.99 -8.64 -21.12
CA THR A 123 20.74 -7.59 -20.44
C THR A 123 22.25 -7.76 -20.63
N GLU A 124 22.76 -8.99 -20.60
CA GLU A 124 24.18 -9.29 -20.90
C GLU A 124 24.57 -8.89 -22.33
N GLN A 125 23.61 -8.87 -23.24
CA GLN A 125 23.80 -8.39 -24.61
C GLN A 125 23.66 -6.86 -24.73
N CYS A 126 23.54 -6.12 -23.63
CA CYS A 126 23.44 -4.67 -23.63
C CYS A 126 24.55 -4.07 -22.76
N LYS A 127 25.19 -3.00 -23.24
CA LYS A 127 25.97 -2.11 -22.36
C LYS A 127 25.10 -0.95 -21.96
N VAL A 128 24.94 -0.78 -20.65
CA VAL A 128 24.09 0.24 -20.04
C VAL A 128 24.94 1.21 -19.24
N THR A 129 24.76 2.50 -19.50
CA THR A 129 25.37 3.58 -18.73
C THR A 129 24.24 4.38 -18.08
N PRO A 130 24.13 4.39 -16.74
CA PRO A 130 23.14 5.20 -16.05
C PRO A 130 23.43 6.69 -16.23
N CYS A 131 22.36 7.47 -16.39
CA CYS A 131 22.38 8.93 -16.48
C CYS A 131 21.64 9.54 -15.28
N MET A 132 21.53 10.87 -15.23
CA MET A 132 20.75 11.57 -14.22
C MET A 132 19.26 11.22 -14.32
N GLU A 133 18.55 11.34 -13.20
CA GLU A 133 17.07 11.29 -13.13
C GLU A 133 16.42 9.96 -13.57
N GLY A 134 17.18 8.87 -13.62
CA GLY A 134 16.66 7.55 -14.00
C GLY A 134 16.59 7.32 -15.51
N ALA A 135 17.32 8.13 -16.28
CA ALA A 135 17.60 7.87 -17.68
C ALA A 135 18.82 6.95 -17.87
N TYR A 136 18.89 6.28 -19.02
CA TYR A 136 19.94 5.33 -19.37
C TYR A 136 20.38 5.49 -20.81
N ASN A 137 21.69 5.43 -21.05
CA ASN A 137 22.24 5.20 -22.38
C ASN A 137 22.51 3.70 -22.56
N MET A 138 21.95 3.12 -23.61
CA MET A 138 22.02 1.69 -23.89
C MET A 138 22.56 1.44 -25.30
N ILE A 139 23.43 0.44 -25.45
CA ILE A 139 23.89 -0.07 -26.74
C ILE A 139 23.80 -1.59 -26.75
N PHE A 140 23.22 -2.15 -27.80
CA PHE A 140 23.15 -3.60 -27.99
C PHE A 140 24.50 -4.12 -28.52
N LEU A 141 25.03 -5.14 -27.84
CA LEU A 141 26.31 -5.80 -28.12
C LEU A 141 26.13 -7.21 -28.72
N GLY A 142 24.89 -7.68 -28.88
CA GLY A 142 24.62 -8.98 -29.48
C GLY A 142 24.87 -9.01 -30.99
N LYS A 143 24.62 -10.17 -31.61
CA LYS A 143 24.80 -10.35 -33.06
C LYS A 143 23.81 -9.49 -33.84
N SER A 144 24.32 -8.64 -34.73
CA SER A 144 23.49 -7.91 -35.69
C SER A 144 22.99 -8.85 -36.80
N LYS A 145 21.78 -8.59 -37.33
CA LYS A 145 21.27 -9.30 -38.52
C LYS A 145 21.99 -8.89 -39.81
N HIS A 146 22.66 -7.74 -39.80
CA HIS A 146 23.36 -7.17 -40.95
C HIS A 146 24.86 -7.07 -40.65
N SER A 147 25.68 -7.73 -41.47
CA SER A 147 27.14 -7.66 -41.36
C SER A 147 27.63 -6.22 -41.49
N GLY A 148 28.53 -5.80 -40.60
CA GLY A 148 29.07 -4.44 -40.57
C GLY A 148 28.18 -3.38 -39.92
N PHE A 149 26.97 -3.73 -39.47
CA PHE A 149 26.09 -2.78 -38.78
C PHE A 149 26.56 -2.54 -37.33
N ILE A 150 26.82 -1.27 -37.01
CA ILE A 150 27.16 -0.83 -35.65
C ILE A 150 25.87 -0.42 -34.95
N HIS A 151 25.59 -1.02 -33.79
CA HIS A 151 24.45 -0.61 -32.97
C HIS A 151 24.71 0.81 -32.42
N PRO A 152 23.87 1.81 -32.74
CA PRO A 152 24.02 3.13 -32.16
C PRO A 152 23.56 3.13 -30.70
N TRP A 153 24.10 4.05 -29.91
CA TRP A 153 23.59 4.33 -28.57
C TRP A 153 22.14 4.81 -28.64
N ARG A 154 21.32 4.29 -27.73
CA ARG A 154 19.93 4.68 -27.50
C ARG A 154 19.81 5.30 -26.12
N PHE A 155 19.07 6.38 -26.04
CA PHE A 155 18.70 7.00 -24.78
C PHE A 155 17.31 6.49 -24.41
N VAL A 156 17.16 6.05 -23.17
CA VAL A 156 15.95 5.49 -22.61
C VAL A 156 15.64 6.23 -21.31
N ASP A 157 14.48 6.86 -21.24
CA ASP A 157 13.95 7.47 -20.03
C ASP A 157 12.84 6.60 -19.47
N LEU A 158 13.09 6.00 -18.30
CA LEU A 158 12.13 5.10 -17.66
C LEU A 158 10.94 5.86 -17.03
N GLN A 159 11.14 7.10 -16.59
CA GLN A 159 10.09 7.90 -15.97
C GLN A 159 9.15 8.47 -17.03
N ALA A 160 9.71 9.04 -18.09
CA ALA A 160 8.96 9.57 -19.22
C ALA A 160 8.38 8.47 -20.12
N ARG A 161 8.89 7.23 -20.02
CA ARG A 161 8.56 6.10 -20.92
C ARG A 161 8.91 6.37 -22.37
N GLU A 162 10.10 6.95 -22.59
CA GLU A 162 10.57 7.37 -23.90
C GLU A 162 11.85 6.62 -24.29
N CYS A 163 11.97 6.28 -25.57
CA CYS A 163 13.18 5.70 -26.17
C CYS A 163 13.49 6.43 -27.47
N THR A 164 14.77 6.74 -27.73
CA THR A 164 15.18 7.31 -29.04
C THR A 164 14.97 6.36 -30.22
N CYS A 165 14.64 5.11 -29.95
CA CYS A 165 14.21 4.13 -30.95
C CYS A 165 12.74 4.30 -31.39
N GLY A 166 11.96 5.16 -30.72
CA GLY A 166 10.54 5.41 -31.02
C GLY A 166 9.59 4.30 -30.57
N ASN A 167 10.13 3.20 -30.01
CA ASN A 167 9.35 2.08 -29.50
C ASN A 167 9.56 1.95 -27.99
N TRP A 168 8.46 1.89 -27.24
CA TRP A 168 8.43 1.55 -25.82
C TRP A 168 7.63 0.26 -25.64
#